data_AF-A0A644Y9Y3-F1
#
_entry.id   AF-A0A644Y9Y3-F1
#
_cell.length_a   1.000
_cell.length_b   1.000
_cell.length_c   1.000
_cell.angle_alpha   90.00
_cell.angle_beta   90.00
_cell.angle_gamma   90.00
#
_symmetry.space_group_name_H-M   'P 1'
#
loop_
_entity.id
_entity.type
_entity.pdbx_description
1 polymer ?
#
loop_
_entity_poly.entity_id
_entity_poly.type
_entity_poly.pdbx_seq_one_letter_code
_entity_poly.pdbx_strand_id
1 'polypeptide(L)' 'MIAGNIANKTRTLPLAIYSEVAAGNLEGAYGYVAVVLMISFFVLSLMNYFTIKGRKYANKDEEK' A
#
# COMPACT_ATOMS: atom_id res chain seq x y z
N MET A 1 -9.85 17.20 -14.43
CA MET A 1 -9.75 15.73 -14.29
C MET A 1 -10.72 15.27 -13.20
N ILE A 2 -11.62 14.32 -13.50
CA ILE A 2 -12.55 13.65 -12.55
C ILE A 2 -12.10 12.18 -12.44
N ALA A 3 -10.95 11.95 -11.84
CA ALA A 3 -10.52 10.63 -11.39
C ALA A 3 -9.87 10.83 -10.02
N GLY A 4 -10.67 10.65 -8.97
CA GLY A 4 -10.16 10.63 -7.59
C GLY A 4 -9.89 11.98 -6.91
N ASN A 5 -10.33 13.12 -7.48
CA ASN A 5 -10.09 14.46 -6.90
C ASN A 5 -11.35 15.34 -6.86
N ILE A 6 -12.32 14.98 -6.04
CA ILE A 6 -13.44 15.88 -5.77
C ILE A 6 -13.01 16.77 -4.60
N ALA A 7 -12.86 18.07 -4.85
CA ALA A 7 -12.45 19.04 -3.83
C ALA A 7 -13.31 18.89 -2.57
N ASN A 8 -12.66 18.81 -1.41
CA ASN A 8 -13.29 18.60 -0.10
C ASN A 8 -14.14 17.33 0.08
N LYS A 9 -14.11 16.37 -0.87
CA LYS A 9 -14.87 15.11 -0.76
C LYS A 9 -13.99 13.88 -0.88
N THR A 10 -13.06 13.87 -1.83
CA THR A 10 -12.20 12.70 -2.07
C THR A 10 -10.92 13.12 -2.75
N ARG A 11 -9.79 12.67 -2.19
CA ARG A 11 -8.45 12.82 -2.77
C ARG A 11 -7.77 11.45 -2.69
N THR A 12 -7.42 10.86 -3.82
CA THR A 12 -6.71 9.58 -3.82
C THR A 12 -5.28 9.79 -3.32
N LEU A 13 -4.74 8.80 -2.60
CA LEU A 13 -3.39 8.87 -2.06
C LEU A 13 -2.31 9.15 -3.14
N PRO A 14 -2.33 8.51 -4.33
CA PRO A 14 -1.35 8.79 -5.37
C PRO A 14 -1.43 10.24 -5.89
N LEU A 15 -2.66 10.76 -6.02
CA LEU A 15 -2.83 12.14 -6.42
C LEU A 15 -2.40 13.11 -5.33
N ALA A 16 -2.59 12.74 -4.06
CA ALA A 16 -2.13 13.55 -2.95
C ALA A 16 -0.62 13.74 -3.00
N ILE A 17 0.13 12.64 -3.14
CA ILE A 17 1.58 12.66 -3.28
C ILE A 17 2.00 13.51 -4.49
N TYR A 18 1.39 13.28 -5.66
CA TYR A 18 1.71 14.06 -6.87
C TYR A 18 1.49 15.57 -6.65
N SER A 19 0.36 15.97 -6.10
CA SER A 19 0.03 17.38 -5.87
C SER A 19 0.95 18.04 -4.84
N GLU A 20 1.30 17.36 -3.74
CA GLU A 20 2.24 17.92 -2.75
C GLU A 20 3.64 18.12 -3.35
N VAL A 21 4.13 17.14 -4.12
CA VAL A 21 5.44 17.24 -4.82
C VAL A 21 5.41 18.38 -5.85
N ALA A 22 4.35 18.47 -6.65
CA ALA A 22 4.20 19.54 -7.65
C ALA A 22 4.08 20.93 -7.02
N ALA A 23 3.54 21.02 -5.79
CA ALA A 23 3.47 22.24 -5.01
C ALA A 23 4.79 22.59 -4.29
N GLY A 24 5.82 21.74 -4.37
CA GLY A 24 7.09 21.90 -3.66
C GLY A 24 7.02 21.55 -2.17
N ASN A 25 5.89 21.02 -1.69
CA ASN A 25 5.70 20.60 -0.31
C ASN A 25 6.17 19.15 -0.10
N LEU A 26 7.49 18.99 0.04
CA LEU A 26 8.08 17.66 0.23
C LEU A 26 7.71 17.05 1.58
N GLU A 27 7.56 17.85 2.64
CA GLU A 27 7.21 17.36 3.97
C GLU A 27 5.85 16.64 3.98
N GLY A 28 4.84 17.24 3.36
CA GLY A 28 3.53 16.61 3.16
C GLY A 28 3.61 15.35 2.29
N ALA A 29 4.38 15.41 1.20
CA ALA A 29 4.57 14.27 0.30
C ALA A 29 5.20 13.06 1.00
N TYR A 30 6.25 13.29 1.81
CA TYR A 30 6.93 12.23 2.56
C TYR A 30 5.99 11.53 3.53
N GLY A 31 5.09 12.27 4.20
CA GLY A 31 4.08 11.69 5.09
C GLY A 31 3.16 10.69 4.36
N TYR A 32 2.62 11.08 3.21
CA TYR A 32 1.76 10.21 2.41
C TYR A 32 2.50 8.97 1.90
N VAL A 33 3.75 9.13 1.43
CA VAL A 33 4.59 8.02 0.95
C VAL A 33 4.89 7.03 2.09
N ALA A 34 5.26 7.53 3.27
CA ALA A 34 5.59 6.69 4.42
C ALA A 34 4.43 5.78 4.83
N VAL A 35 3.21 6.31 4.85
CA VAL A 35 2.00 5.53 5.18
C VAL A 35 1.75 4.42 4.15
N VAL A 36 1.83 4.75 2.86
CA VAL A 36 1.62 3.76 1.78
C VAL A 36 2.68 2.66 1.84
N LEU A 37 3.95 3.02 2.09
CA LEU A 37 5.03 2.05 2.25
C LEU A 37 4.79 1.13 3.44
N MET A 38 4.45 1.68 4.61
CA MET A 38 4.21 0.89 5.82
C MET A 38 3.08 -0.14 5.60
N ILE A 39 1.96 0.28 5.00
CA ILE A 39 0.84 -0.62 4.70
C ILE A 39 1.26 -1.69 3.68
N SER A 40 1.99 -1.30 2.63
CA SER A 40 2.45 -2.23 1.60
C SER A 40 3.36 -3.31 2.18
N PHE A 41 4.35 -2.92 2.98
CA PHE A 41 5.22 -3.87 3.67
C PHE A 41 4.45 -4.77 4.62
N PHE A 42 3.51 -4.23 5.38
CA PHE A 42 2.68 -5.02 6.29
C PHE A 42 1.88 -6.09 5.53
N VAL A 43 1.14 -5.70 4.49
CA VAL A 43 0.33 -6.64 3.69
C VAL A 43 1.22 -7.68 3.01
N LEU A 44 2.34 -7.28 2.42
CA LEU A 44 3.28 -8.19 1.77
C LEU A 44 3.90 -9.17 2.77
N SER A 45 4.30 -8.72 3.96
CA SER A 45 4.81 -9.58 5.03
C SER A 45 3.76 -10.59 5.51
N LEU A 46 2.51 -10.15 5.71
CA LEU A 46 1.42 -11.04 6.09
C LEU A 46 1.16 -12.08 5.00
N MET A 47 1.00 -11.65 3.75
CA MET A 47 0.71 -12.55 2.63
C MET A 47 1.84 -13.57 2.42
N ASN A 48 3.09 -13.12 2.53
CA ASN A 48 4.26 -14.00 2.45
C ASN A 48 4.27 -15.01 3.61
N TYR A 49 4.01 -14.55 4.83
CA TYR A 49 3.92 -15.43 6.01
C TYR A 49 2.80 -16.47 5.88
N PHE A 50 1.60 -16.06 5.48
CA PHE A 50 0.48 -16.98 5.25
C PHE A 50 0.74 -17.95 4.10
N THR A 51 1.38 -17.49 3.03
CA THR A 51 1.72 -18.35 1.89
C THR A 51 2.74 -19.42 2.28
N ILE A 52 3.79 -19.06 3.03
CA ILE A 52 4.78 -20.04 3.53
C ILE A 52 4.10 -21.06 4.45
N LYS A 53 3.23 -20.59 5.37
CA LYS A 53 2.52 -21.48 6.29
C LYS A 53 1.53 -22.39 5.55
N GLY A 54 0.78 -21.86 4.58
CA GLY A 54 -0.15 -22.59 3.73
C GLY A 54 0.53 -23.64 2.84
N ARG A 55 1.68 -23.30 2.25
CA ARG A 55 2.49 -24.24 1.46
C ARG A 55 3.01 -25.40 2.32
N LYS A 56 3.27 -25.14 3.60
CA LYS A 56 3.65 -26.16 4.60
C LYS A 56 2.51 -27.11 4.95
N TYR A 57 1.24 -26.71 4.78
CA TYR A 57 0.08 -27.60 4.90
C TYR A 57 -0.14 -28.39 3.60
N ALA A 58 -0.05 -27.74 2.44
CA ALA A 58 -0.21 -28.42 1.14
C ALA A 58 0.82 -29.55 0.91
N ASN A 59 2.08 -29.36 1.31
CA ASN A 59 3.10 -30.44 1.19
C ASN A 59 2.90 -31.56 2.23
N LYS A 60 2.21 -31.30 3.35
CA LYS A 60 2.00 -32.29 4.41
C LYS A 60 0.82 -33.23 4.10
N ASP A 61 -0.07 -32.80 3.22
CA ASP A 61 -1.18 -33.61 2.71
C ASP A 61 -0.73 -34.54 1.55
N GLU A 62 0.36 -34.22 0.85
CA GLU A 62 0.95 -35.10 -0.19
C GLU A 62 1.86 -36.21 0.39
N GLU A 63 2.31 -36.09 1.64
CA GLU A 63 3.18 -37.08 2.32
C GLU A 63 2.39 -38.15 3.12
N LYS A 64 1.06 -38.18 2.99
CA LYS A 64 0.17 -39.20 3.59
C LYS A 64 -0.37 -40.16 2.53
#